data_AF-A0A1M5RJX1-F1
#
_entry.id   AF-A0A1M5RJX1-F1
#
_cell.length_a   1.000
_cell.length_b   1.000
_cell.length_c   1.000
_cell.angle_alpha   90.00
_cell.angle_beta   90.00
_cell.angle_gamma   90.00
#
_symmetry.space_group_name_H-M   'P 1'
#
loop_
_entity.id
_entity.type
_entity.pdbx_description
1 polymer ?
#
loop_
_entity_poly.entity_id
_entity_poly.type
_entity_poly.pdbx_seq_one_letter_code
_entity_poly.pdbx_strand_id
1 'polypeptide(L)' 'MEISQIKEKIQELENWLIENPNSSERNLIESDIKKLRTLLEKNHE' A
#
# COMPACT_ATOMS: atom_id res chain seq x y z
N MET A 1 8.47 8.36 7.58
CA MET A 1 8.65 7.67 6.29
C MET A 1 8.58 8.74 5.23
N GLU A 2 9.57 8.84 4.36
CA GLU A 2 9.53 9.82 3.27
C GLU A 2 8.43 9.45 2.26
N ILE A 3 7.90 10.45 1.54
CA ILE A 3 6.87 10.24 0.50
C ILE A 3 7.33 9.20 -0.54
N SER A 4 8.62 9.22 -0.90
CA SER A 4 9.29 8.24 -1.77
C SER A 4 9.13 6.82 -1.24
N GLN A 5 9.46 6.61 0.03
CA GLN A 5 9.36 5.30 0.69
C GLN A 5 7.91 4.81 0.78
N ILE A 6 6.95 5.70 1.04
CA ILE A 6 5.52 5.32 1.10
C ILE A 6 5.04 4.85 -0.28
N LYS A 7 5.43 5.55 -1.36
CA LYS A 7 5.09 5.15 -2.74
C LYS A 7 5.70 3.81 -3.11
N GLU A 8 6.97 3.59 -2.77
CA GLU A 8 7.64 2.30 -2.98
C GLU A 8 6.93 1.17 -2.23
N LYS A 9 6.57 1.41 -0.96
CA LYS A 9 5.84 0.42 -0.14
C LYS A 9 4.47 0.06 -0.73
N ILE A 10 3.72 1.04 -1.24
CA ILE A 10 2.45 0.79 -1.91
C ILE A 10 2.67 -0.11 -3.13
N GLN A 11 3.68 0.19 -3.94
CA GLN A 11 3.98 -0.57 -5.16
C GLN A 11 4.41 -2.01 -4.84
N GLU A 12 5.21 -2.23 -3.79
CA GLU A 12 5.56 -3.58 -3.33
C GLU A 12 4.32 -4.39 -2.95
N LEU A 13 3.41 -3.79 -2.18
CA LEU A 13 2.18 -4.47 -1.73
C LEU A 13 1.23 -4.76 -2.90
N GLU A 14 1.11 -3.84 -3.85
CA GLU A 14 0.32 -4.05 -5.07
C GLU A 14 0.88 -5.18 -5.92
N ASN A 15 2.21 -5.22 -6.13
CA ASN A 15 2.87 -6.30 -6.85
C ASN A 15 2.66 -7.64 -6.14
N TRP A 16 2.80 -7.67 -4.81
CA TRP A 16 2.58 -8.89 -4.04
C TRP A 16 1.15 -9.41 -4.18
N LEU A 17 0.14 -8.53 -4.23
CA LEU A 17 -1.26 -8.91 -4.46
C LEU A 17 -1.51 -9.49 -5.87
N ILE A 18 -0.73 -9.05 -6.86
CA ILE A 18 -0.77 -9.62 -8.22
C ILE A 18 -0.21 -11.03 -8.21
N GLU A 19 0.90 -11.26 -7.50
CA GLU A 19 1.53 -12.59 -7.37
C GLU A 19 0.72 -13.55 -6.48
N ASN A 20 -0.02 -13.00 -5.50
CA ASN A 20 -0.77 -13.76 -4.51
C ASN A 20 -2.27 -13.42 -4.52
N PRO A 21 -2.98 -13.63 -5.65
CA PRO A 21 -4.34 -13.13 -5.84
C PRO A 21 -5.36 -13.72 -4.85
N ASN A 22 -5.11 -14.93 -4.35
CA ASN A 22 -5.97 -15.67 -3.44
C ASN A 22 -5.45 -15.71 -1.99
N SER A 23 -4.48 -14.86 -1.63
CA SER A 23 -4.00 -14.85 -0.24
C SER A 23 -5.11 -14.47 0.74
N SER A 24 -5.16 -15.17 1.87
CA SER A 24 -6.00 -14.82 3.02
C SER A 24 -5.68 -13.44 3.59
N GLU A 25 -4.48 -12.92 3.34
CA GLU A 25 -3.99 -11.63 3.81
C GLU A 25 -4.37 -10.48 2.87
N ARG A 26 -4.98 -10.77 1.71
CA ARG A 26 -5.37 -9.77 0.71
C ARG A 26 -6.11 -8.58 1.31
N ASN A 27 -7.14 -8.86 2.10
CA ASN A 27 -7.97 -7.80 2.71
C ASN A 27 -7.18 -6.92 3.68
N LEU A 28 -6.21 -7.50 4.39
CA LEU A 28 -5.33 -6.76 5.30
C LEU A 28 -4.38 -5.85 4.50
N ILE A 29 -3.78 -6.39 3.45
CA ILE A 29 -2.85 -5.67 2.59
C ILE A 29 -3.56 -4.52 1.84
N GLU A 30 -4.77 -4.76 1.31
CA GLU A 30 -5.58 -3.71 0.68
C GLU A 30 -5.93 -2.59 1.68
N SER A 31 -6.22 -2.93 2.94
CA SER A 31 -6.44 -1.96 4.01
C SER A 31 -5.19 -1.14 4.32
N ASP A 32 -4.02 -1.77 4.35
CA ASP A 32 -2.75 -1.07 4.59
C ASP A 32 -2.34 -0.16 3.42
N ILE A 33 -2.52 -0.62 2.17
CA ILE A 33 -2.36 0.24 0.98
C ILE A 33 -3.25 1.48 1.09
N LYS A 34 -4.52 1.31 1.51
CA LYS A 34 -5.44 2.43 1.67
C LYS A 34 -4.95 3.44 2.73
N LYS A 35 -4.46 2.97 3.88
CA LYS A 35 -3.89 3.85 4.92
C LYS A 35 -2.68 4.62 4.40
N LEU A 36 -1.79 3.94 3.66
CA LEU A 36 -0.59 4.56 3.07
C LEU A 36 -0.96 5.63 2.03
N ARG A 37 -1.99 5.40 1.21
CA ARG A 37 -2.53 6.40 0.28
C ARG A 37 -3.10 7.61 1.02
N THR A 38 -3.89 7.40 2.07
CA THR A 38 -4.40 8.50 2.90
C THR A 38 -3.28 9.28 3.58
N LEU A 39 -2.19 8.62 4.00
CA LEU A 39 -1.01 9.30 4.53
C LEU A 39 -0.31 10.17 3.46
N LEU A 40 -0.25 9.71 2.21
CA LEU A 40 0.28 10.53 1.11
C LEU A 40 -0.59 11.77 0.89
N GLU A 41 -1.91 11.59 0.80
CA GLU A 41 -2.85 12.71 0.60
C GLU A 41 -2.71 13.76 1.70
N LYS A 42 -2.64 13.34 2.97
CA LYS A 42 -2.49 14.24 4.12
C LYS A 42 -1.14 14.96 4.22
N ASN A 43 -0.07 14.42 3.63
CA ASN A 43 1.24 15.09 3.60
C ASN A 43 1.36 16.09 2.44
N HIS A 44 0.38 16.13 1.54
CA HIS A 44 0.31 17.05 0.41
C HIS A 44 -0.67 18.23 0.64
N GLU A 45 -1.40 18.25 1.77
CA GLU A 45 -2.16 19.40 2.31
C GLU A 45 -1.32 20.21 3.31
#